data_AF-A0A1C6KUJ5-F1
#
_entry.id   AF-A0A1C6KUJ5-F1
#
_cell.length_a   1.000
_cell.length_b   1.000
_cell.length_c   1.000
_cell.angle_alpha   90.00
_cell.angle_beta   90.00
_cell.angle_gamma   90.00
#
_symmetry.space_group_name_H-M   'P 1'
#
loop_
_entity.id
_entity.type
_entity.pdbx_description
1 polymer ?
#
loop_
_entity_poly.entity_id
_entity_poly.type
_entity_poly.pdbx_seq_one_letter_code
_entity_poly.pdbx_strand_id
1 'polypeptide(L)' 'MLNITGLNRFFFIRDFHDMRCKYDKVLSIIHQQLNREPEDGDVFIVMSKDLRLVRLPTFLQHV' A
#
# COMPACT_ATOMS: atom_id res chain seq x y z
N MET A 1 -15.39 -8.11 12.31
CA MET A 1 -14.34 -9.02 11.80
C MET A 1 -14.17 -8.70 10.32
N LEU A 2 -13.00 -8.22 9.91
CA LEU A 2 -12.70 -7.92 8.50
C LEU A 2 -12.48 -9.25 7.78
N ASN A 3 -13.43 -9.65 6.93
CA ASN A 3 -13.31 -10.82 6.06
C ASN A 3 -13.00 -10.33 4.65
N ILE A 4 -11.72 -10.37 4.27
CA ILE A 4 -11.26 -9.90 2.96
C ILE A 4 -11.06 -11.13 2.06
N THR A 5 -12.16 -11.66 1.54
CA THR A 5 -12.12 -12.74 0.53
C THR A 5 -11.72 -12.16 -0.82
N GLY A 6 -10.62 -12.66 -1.41
CA GLY A 6 -10.16 -12.31 -2.77
C GLY A 6 -8.88 -11.49 -2.85
N LEU A 7 -8.39 -10.93 -1.74
CA LEU A 7 -7.07 -10.28 -1.68
C LEU A 7 -6.10 -11.25 -1.00
N ASN A 8 -5.13 -11.77 -1.74
CA ASN A 8 -4.16 -12.77 -1.23
C ASN A 8 -2.75 -12.20 -1.04
N ARG A 9 -2.51 -10.94 -1.42
CA ARG A 9 -1.19 -10.33 -1.46
C ARG A 9 -1.18 -9.02 -0.68
N PHE A 10 -0.62 -9.08 0.53
CA PHE A 10 -0.52 -7.94 1.44
C PHE A 10 0.94 -7.57 1.67
N PHE A 11 1.27 -6.30 1.52
CA PHE A 11 2.62 -5.78 1.70
C PHE A 11 2.64 -4.64 2.71
N PHE A 12 3.49 -4.73 3.73
CA PHE A 12 3.68 -3.64 4.67
C PHE A 12 4.80 -2.71 4.19
N ILE A 13 4.50 -1.41 4.06
CA ILE A 13 5.49 -0.39 3.67
C ILE A 13 6.00 0.30 4.94
N ARG A 14 7.32 0.28 5.13
CA ARG A 14 8.00 0.86 6.30
C ARG A 14 8.28 2.35 6.10
N ASP A 15 8.32 3.10 7.21
CA ASP A 15 8.68 4.53 7.25
C ASP A 15 7.89 5.46 6.32
N PHE A 16 6.74 4.99 5.81
CA PHE A 16 5.86 5.80 4.98
C PHE A 16 4.77 6.45 5.82
N HIS A 17 5.03 7.69 6.23
CA HIS A 17 4.15 8.45 7.12
C HIS A 17 3.29 9.49 6.38
N ASP A 18 3.60 9.75 5.12
CA ASP A 18 2.90 10.75 4.32
C ASP A 18 1.55 10.19 3.83
N MET A 19 0.55 10.30 4.69
CA MET A 19 -0.81 9.82 4.40
C MET A 19 -1.56 10.69 3.38
N ARG A 20 -0.96 11.76 2.84
CA ARG A 20 -1.57 12.61 1.79
C ARG A 20 -0.88 12.46 0.44
N CYS A 21 0.10 11.57 0.36
CA CYS A 21 0.93 11.43 -0.83
C CYS A 21 0.11 10.96 -2.04
N LYS A 22 0.56 11.41 -3.22
CA LYS A 22 0.03 11.01 -4.52
C LYS A 22 0.62 9.66 -4.95
N TYR A 23 -0.06 9.04 -5.90
CA TYR A 23 0.29 7.73 -6.47
C TYR A 23 1.79 7.55 -6.76
N ASP A 24 2.43 8.51 -7.45
CA ASP A 24 3.85 8.43 -7.84
C ASP A 24 4.80 8.19 -6.65
N LYS A 25 4.52 8.81 -5.50
CA LYS A 25 5.37 8.67 -4.32
C LYS A 25 5.15 7.33 -3.62
N VAL A 26 3.93 6.79 -3.64
CA VAL A 26 3.70 5.41 -3.17
C VAL A 26 4.42 4.42 -4.09
N LEU A 27 4.32 4.60 -5.41
CA LEU A 27 4.98 3.76 -6.41
C LEU A 27 6.51 3.74 -6.20
N SER A 28 7.13 4.91 -6.06
CA SER A 28 8.57 5.02 -5.81
C SER A 28 9.02 4.24 -4.57
N ILE A 29 8.21 4.21 -3.52
CA ILE A 29 8.54 3.50 -2.27
C ILE A 29 8.34 1.99 -2.44
N ILE A 30 7.32 1.56 -3.16
CA ILE A 30 7.11 0.15 -3.51
C ILE A 30 8.32 -0.36 -4.31
N HIS A 31 8.77 0.38 -5.33
CA HIS A 31 9.97 0.03 -6.08
C HIS A 31 11.21 -0.03 -5.18
N GLN A 32 11.42 0.98 -4.32
CA GLN A 32 12.62 1.03 -3.49
C GLN A 32 12.66 -0.05 -2.40
N GLN A 33 11.52 -0.36 -1.77
CA GLN A 33 11.47 -1.30 -0.64
C GLN A 33 11.19 -2.75 -1.06
N LEU A 34 10.42 -2.95 -2.12
CA LEU A 34 9.93 -4.25 -2.54
C LEU A 34 10.51 -4.69 -3.90
N ASN A 35 11.22 -3.80 -4.61
CA ASN A 35 11.85 -4.05 -5.91
C ASN A 35 10.88 -4.70 -6.93
N ARG A 36 9.65 -4.20 -6.99
CA ARG A 36 8.57 -4.72 -7.82
C ARG A 36 7.61 -3.63 -8.27
N GLU A 37 6.79 -3.95 -9.25
CA GLU A 37 5.58 -3.18 -9.59
C GLU A 37 4.36 -3.70 -8.79
N PRO A 38 3.42 -2.81 -8.43
CA PRO A 38 2.14 -3.22 -7.89
C PRO A 38 1.28 -3.90 -8.98
N GLU A 39 0.64 -5.00 -8.64
CA GLU A 39 -0.27 -5.74 -9.50
C GLU A 39 -1.72 -5.59 -9.01
N ASP A 40 -2.69 -5.89 -9.89
CA ASP A 40 -4.09 -5.90 -9.50
C ASP A 40 -4.33 -6.88 -8.34
N GLY A 41 -5.09 -6.44 -7.34
CA GLY A 41 -5.34 -7.21 -6.11
C GLY A 41 -4.23 -7.14 -5.06
N ASP A 42 -3.12 -6.44 -5.31
CA ASP A 42 -2.17 -6.12 -4.25
C ASP A 42 -2.73 -5.07 -3.30
N VAL A 43 -2.52 -5.32 -2.01
CA VAL A 43 -2.89 -4.39 -0.93
C VAL A 43 -1.63 -3.96 -0.21
N PHE A 44 -1.35 -2.67 -0.24
CA PHE A 44 -0.24 -2.10 0.52
C PHE A 44 -0.77 -1.52 1.82
N ILE A 45 -0.16 -1.94 2.93
CA ILE A 45 -0.51 -1.50 4.28
C ILE A 45 0.49 -0.42 4.66
N VAL A 46 -0.03 0.78 4.89
CA VAL A 46 0.76 1.92 5.36
C VAL A 46 0.25 2.37 6.72
N MET A 47 1.17 2.75 7.60
CA MET A 47 0.84 3.14 8.97
C MET A 47 1.41 4.52 9.31
N SER A 48 0.60 5.34 9.98
CA SER A 48 1.01 6.69 10.39
C SER A 48 2.12 6.60 11.42
N LYS A 49 2.88 7.68 11.58
CA LYS A 49 4.03 7.71 12.50
C LYS A 49 3.65 7.39 13.95
N ASP A 50 2.46 7.82 14.37
CA ASP A 50 1.90 7.58 15.70
C ASP A 50 1.18 6.23 15.83
N LEU A 51 1.20 5.41 14.77
CA LEU A 51 0.58 4.08 14.69
C LEU A 51 -0.93 4.06 14.91
N ARG A 52 -1.59 5.23 14.82
CA ARG A 52 -3.05 5.37 15.06
C ARG A 52 -3.89 5.21 13.80
N LEU A 53 -3.29 5.40 12.63
CA LEU A 53 -4.00 5.40 11.35
C LEU A 53 -3.33 4.42 10.39
N VAL A 54 -4.13 3.50 9.87
CA VAL A 54 -3.75 2.56 8.81
C VAL A 54 -4.48 2.96 7.53
N ARG A 55 -3.77 3.00 6.40
CA ARG A 55 -4.41 3.08 5.08
C ARG A 55 -4.04 1.85 4.27
N LEU A 56 -4.99 1.43 3.43
CA LEU A 56 -4.88 0.30 2.53
C LEU A 56 -5.07 0.80 1.09
N PRO A 57 -4.10 1.48 0.48
CA PRO A 57 -4.15 1.79 -0.94
C PRO A 57 -4.24 0.49 -1.75
N THR A 58 -5.34 0.36 -2.50
CA THR A 58 -5.51 -0.66 -3.53
C THR A 58 -5.12 -0.06 -4.88
N PHE A 59 -4.26 -0.76 -5.60
CA PHE A 59 -3.88 -0.40 -6.96
C PHE A 59 -4.87 -1.05 -7.90
N LEU A 60 -5.94 -0.33 -8.22
CA LEU A 60 -6.84 -0.71 -9.31
C LEU A 60 -6.24 -0.15 -10.58
N GLN A 61 -5.70 -1.02 -11.42
CA GLN A 61 -5.32 -0.64 -12.76
C GLN A 61 -6.60 -0.36 -13.54
N HIS A 62 -7.05 0.90 -13.58
CA HIS A 62 -8.04 1.31 -14.58
C HIS A 62 -7.35 1.19 -15.93
N VAL A 63 -7.69 0.14 -16.66
CA VAL A 63 -7.48 0.03 -18.11
C VAL A 63 -8.31 1.09 -18.80
#